data_AF-A0A0E3R0U8-F1
#
_entry.id   AF-A0A0E3R0U8-F1
#
_cell.length_a   1.000
_cell.length_b   1.000
_cell.length_c   1.000
_cell.angle_alpha   90.00
_cell.angle_beta   90.00
_cell.angle_gamma   90.00
#
_symmetry.space_group_name_H-M   'P 1'
#
loop_
_entity.id
_entity.type
_entity.pdbx_description
1 polymer ?
#
loop_
_entity_poly.entity_id
_entity_poly.type
_entity_poly.pdbx_seq_one_letter_code
_entity_poly.pdbx_strand_id
1 'polypeptide(L)'
;MVGRALSAGSDLVGQYGVGNALERGVDILNDRKQGMSPEWRKEWEDAFEIAQNEAKEHFFRCPRCKHYVCEADWNEQDNLCVECAPRENVELTAIRAERMVDEMRDKAENANVFKGNIEKANFMS
;
A
#
# COMPACT_ATOMS: atom_id res chain seq x y z
N MET A 1 50.13 -25.59 6.26
CA MET A 1 50.27 -26.06 4.87
C MET A 1 48.89 -26.49 4.40
N VAL A 2 48.23 -25.70 3.54
CA VAL A 2 48.03 -25.95 2.08
C VAL A 2 47.15 -27.20 1.85
N GLY A 3 46.01 -27.16 1.14
CA GLY A 3 45.58 -26.21 0.11
C GLY A 3 44.08 -26.26 -0.22
N ARG A 4 43.59 -25.14 -0.79
CA ARG A 4 43.06 -24.98 -2.17
C ARG A 4 41.59 -25.44 -2.30
N ALA A 5 40.61 -24.55 -2.22
CA ALA A 5 40.16 -23.58 -3.24
C ALA A 5 39.69 -24.25 -4.55
N LEU A 6 38.37 -24.27 -4.74
CA LEU A 6 37.73 -24.33 -6.05
C LEU A 6 36.67 -23.23 -6.13
N SER A 7 36.81 -22.45 -7.19
CA SER A 7 36.12 -21.24 -7.54
C SER A 7 34.96 -21.49 -8.50
N ALA A 8 34.09 -20.48 -8.56
CA ALA A 8 33.36 -20.02 -9.75
C ALA A 8 32.07 -20.74 -10.16
N GLY A 9 30.99 -19.94 -10.14
CA GLY A 9 30.13 -19.78 -11.31
C GLY A 9 28.83 -20.58 -11.30
N SER A 10 27.73 -19.92 -10.92
CA SER A 10 26.47 -20.08 -11.67
C SER A 10 25.74 -18.73 -11.72
N ASP A 11 25.94 -18.08 -12.85
CA ASP A 11 24.90 -17.46 -13.67
C ASP A 11 23.92 -16.48 -13.01
N LEU A 12 24.16 -15.22 -13.37
CA LEU A 12 23.17 -14.18 -13.63
C LEU A 12 22.03 -14.73 -14.51
N VAL A 13 21.02 -15.34 -13.92
CA VAL A 13 19.73 -15.56 -14.57
C VAL A 13 18.65 -14.97 -13.68
N GLY A 14 18.04 -13.91 -14.18
CA GLY A 14 17.11 -13.08 -13.45
C GLY A 14 15.95 -13.86 -12.85
N GLN A 15 15.71 -13.63 -11.57
CA GLN A 15 14.38 -13.78 -11.00
C GLN A 15 14.10 -12.55 -10.14
N TYR A 16 13.13 -11.77 -10.62
CA TYR A 16 12.50 -10.66 -9.94
C TYR A 16 12.27 -10.96 -8.45
N GLY A 17 13.02 -10.29 -7.59
CA GLY A 17 12.51 -9.59 -6.40
C GLY A 17 11.68 -10.32 -5.32
N VAL A 18 11.57 -11.65 -5.30
CA VAL A 18 10.78 -12.36 -4.26
C VAL A 18 11.66 -12.98 -3.15
N GLY A 19 12.92 -13.33 -3.44
CA GLY A 19 13.80 -14.05 -2.48
C GLY A 19 14.14 -13.28 -1.20
N ASN A 20 14.51 -12.00 -1.30
CA ASN A 20 14.97 -11.20 -0.15
C ASN A 20 13.84 -10.45 0.60
N ALA A 21 12.61 -10.47 0.07
CA ALA A 21 11.45 -9.90 0.74
C ALA A 21 10.74 -10.94 1.62
N LEU A 22 10.81 -12.22 1.25
CA LEU A 22 10.26 -13.32 2.05
C LEU A 22 11.08 -13.56 3.33
N GLU A 23 12.41 -13.58 3.25
CA GLU A 23 13.28 -13.85 4.42
C GLU A 23 13.09 -12.82 5.54
N ARG A 24 13.05 -11.52 5.20
CA ARG A 24 12.86 -10.46 6.20
C ARG A 24 11.45 -10.39 6.81
N GLY A 25 10.43 -10.91 6.13
CA GLY A 25 9.06 -10.96 6.63
C GLY A 25 8.79 -12.13 7.57
N VAL A 26 9.49 -13.26 7.38
CA VAL A 26 9.30 -14.49 8.17
C VAL A 26 10.09 -14.41 9.49
N ASP A 27 11.22 -13.71 9.52
CA ASP A 27 12.04 -13.58 10.74
C ASP A 27 11.31 -12.87 11.90
N ILE A 28 10.53 -11.82 11.62
CA ILE A 28 9.75 -11.09 12.65
C ILE A 28 8.68 -11.99 13.29
N LEU A 29 8.13 -12.95 12.54
CA LEU A 29 7.14 -13.90 13.05
C LEU A 29 7.78 -15.09 13.77
N ASN A 30 9.01 -15.46 13.41
CA ASN A 30 9.74 -16.55 14.03
C ASN A 30 10.32 -16.20 15.40
N ASP A 31 10.82 -14.97 15.59
CA ASP A 31 11.36 -14.53 16.88
C ASP A 31 10.33 -14.59 18.01
N ARG A 32 9.05 -14.40 17.69
CA ARG A 32 7.95 -14.48 18.66
C ARG A 32 7.62 -15.91 19.11
N LYS A 33 8.12 -16.93 18.41
CA LYS A 33 7.82 -18.36 18.64
C LYS A 33 8.93 -19.09 19.40
N GLN A 34 10.06 -18.45 19.65
CA GLN A 34 11.18 -19.08 20.34
C GLN A 34 10.77 -19.49 21.77
N GLY A 35 10.94 -20.77 22.11
CA GLY A 35 10.63 -21.31 23.44
C GLY A 35 9.21 -21.87 23.63
N MET A 36 8.34 -21.84 22.61
CA MET A 36 6.99 -22.41 22.68
C MET A 36 6.97 -23.93 22.46
N SER A 37 6.04 -24.62 23.15
CA SER A 37 5.89 -26.07 23.02
C SER A 37 5.41 -26.48 21.61
N PRO A 38 5.67 -27.72 21.17
CA PRO A 38 5.18 -28.22 19.89
C PRO A 38 3.65 -28.15 19.75
N GLU A 39 2.91 -28.40 20.84
CA GLU A 39 1.45 -28.37 20.86
C GLU A 39 0.92 -26.96 20.60
N TRP A 40 1.48 -25.97 21.31
CA TRP A 40 1.14 -24.57 21.09
C TRP A 40 1.41 -24.13 19.65
N ARG A 41 2.52 -24.60 19.06
CA ARG A 41 2.90 -24.24 17.69
C ARG A 41 1.91 -24.79 16.67
N LYS A 42 1.42 -26.02 16.89
CA LYS A 42 0.39 -26.63 16.06
C LYS A 42 -0.92 -25.84 16.13
N GLU A 43 -1.40 -25.52 17.33
CA GLU A 43 -2.62 -24.72 17.51
C GLU A 43 -2.49 -23.33 16.87
N TRP A 44 -1.31 -22.73 16.98
CA TRP A 44 -1.00 -21.44 16.33
C TRP A 44 -1.01 -21.55 14.80
N GLU A 45 -0.40 -22.60 14.24
CA GLU A 45 -0.39 -22.84 12.79
C GLU A 45 -1.81 -23.05 12.25
N ASP A 46 -2.63 -23.85 12.94
CA ASP A 46 -4.04 -24.07 12.60
C ASP A 46 -4.83 -22.75 12.62
N ALA A 47 -4.66 -21.94 13.69
CA ALA A 47 -5.31 -20.64 13.79
C ALA A 47 -4.82 -19.64 12.74
N PHE A 48 -3.52 -19.68 12.40
CA PHE A 48 -2.93 -18.81 11.39
C PHE A 48 -3.38 -19.19 9.97
N GLU A 49 -3.61 -20.47 9.69
CA GLU A 49 -4.20 -20.93 8.43
C GLU A 49 -5.65 -20.42 8.28
N ILE A 50 -6.46 -20.54 9.34
CA ILE A 50 -7.83 -20.01 9.37
C ILE A 50 -7.82 -18.51 9.08
N ALA A 51 -7.02 -17.75 9.82
CA ALA A 51 -6.92 -16.30 9.64
C ALA A 51 -6.46 -15.90 8.23
N GLN A 52 -5.52 -16.66 7.64
CA GLN A 52 -5.09 -16.43 6.25
C GLN A 52 -6.22 -16.68 5.25
N ASN A 53 -7.01 -17.73 5.46
CA ASN A 53 -8.10 -18.06 4.55
C ASN A 53 -9.23 -17.03 4.63
N GLU A 54 -9.58 -16.57 5.83
CA GLU A 54 -10.52 -15.45 6.03
C GLU A 54 -10.00 -14.17 5.34
N ALA A 55 -8.71 -13.86 5.49
CA ALA A 55 -8.14 -12.66 4.90
C ALA A 55 -8.16 -12.67 3.36
N LYS A 56 -7.92 -13.82 2.72
CA LYS A 56 -7.84 -13.93 1.25
C LYS A 56 -9.14 -13.50 0.55
N GLU A 57 -10.30 -13.68 1.17
CA GLU A 57 -11.59 -13.34 0.58
C GLU A 57 -11.78 -11.82 0.41
N HIS A 58 -11.00 -11.00 1.12
CA HIS A 58 -11.13 -9.53 1.11
C HIS A 58 -10.14 -8.82 0.19
N PHE A 59 -9.23 -9.55 -0.48
CA PHE A 59 -8.20 -8.97 -1.34
C PHE A 59 -8.27 -9.48 -2.78
N PHE A 60 -8.31 -8.55 -3.73
CA PHE A 60 -8.35 -8.84 -5.16
C PHE A 60 -6.99 -8.55 -5.80
N ARG A 61 -6.44 -9.53 -6.53
CA ARG A 61 -5.22 -9.34 -7.30
C ARG A 61 -5.53 -8.74 -8.67
N CYS A 62 -5.10 -7.51 -8.90
CA CYS A 62 -5.30 -6.83 -10.18
C CYS A 62 -4.57 -7.56 -11.33
N PRO A 63 -5.25 -7.98 -12.40
CA PRO A 63 -4.61 -8.67 -13.52
C PRO A 63 -3.66 -7.77 -14.31
N ARG A 64 -3.81 -6.43 -14.24
CA ARG A 64 -2.94 -5.47 -14.92
C ARG A 64 -1.66 -5.18 -14.15
N CYS A 65 -1.76 -4.58 -12.96
CA CYS A 65 -0.60 -4.15 -12.19
C CYS A 65 -0.07 -5.19 -11.19
N LYS A 66 -0.77 -6.32 -11.02
CA LYS A 66 -0.44 -7.44 -10.11
C LYS A 66 -0.45 -7.11 -8.61
N HIS A 67 -0.83 -5.90 -8.21
CA HIS A 67 -1.06 -5.53 -6.81
C HIS A 67 -2.31 -6.20 -6.25
N TYR A 68 -2.28 -6.48 -4.95
CA TYR A 68 -3.46 -6.86 -4.17
C TYR A 68 -4.08 -5.60 -3.58
N VAL A 69 -5.39 -5.44 -3.74
CA VAL A 69 -6.15 -4.31 -3.23
C VAL A 69 -7.37 -4.82 -2.47
N CYS A 70 -7.86 -4.03 -1.51
CA CYS A 70 -9.10 -4.36 -0.81
C CYS A 70 -10.33 -4.10 -1.69
N GLU A 71 -11.50 -4.54 -1.25
CA GLU A 71 -12.78 -4.33 -1.94
C GLU A 71 -13.06 -2.85 -2.27
N ALA A 72 -12.73 -1.93 -1.36
CA ALA A 72 -12.94 -0.49 -1.57
C ALA A 72 -12.15 0.06 -2.77
N ASP A 73 -10.97 -0.51 -3.04
CA ASP A 73 -10.03 -0.12 -4.09
C ASP A 73 -10.18 -0.98 -5.37
N TRP A 74 -11.17 -1.87 -5.40
CA TRP A 74 -11.47 -2.74 -6.53
C TRP A 74 -12.62 -2.19 -7.39
N ASN A 75 -12.38 -1.98 -8.68
CA ASN A 75 -13.44 -1.68 -9.64
C ASN A 75 -14.04 -3.00 -10.16
N GLU A 76 -15.20 -3.37 -9.59
CA GLU A 76 -15.95 -4.58 -9.92
C GLU A 76 -16.46 -4.61 -11.37
N GLN A 77 -16.75 -3.45 -11.97
CA GLN A 77 -17.28 -3.36 -13.32
C GLN A 77 -16.23 -3.78 -14.35
N ASP A 78 -14.98 -3.35 -14.14
CA ASP A 78 -13.86 -3.60 -15.05
C ASP A 78 -12.93 -4.75 -14.61
N ASN A 79 -13.16 -5.31 -13.41
CA ASN A 79 -12.29 -6.32 -12.80
C ASN A 79 -10.82 -5.88 -12.72
N LEU A 80 -10.59 -4.64 -12.30
CA LEU A 80 -9.29 -3.99 -12.17
C LEU A 80 -9.25 -3.16 -10.87
N CYS A 81 -8.06 -2.84 -10.36
CA CYS A 81 -7.97 -1.86 -9.27
C CYS A 81 -8.31 -0.46 -9.78
N VAL A 82 -8.79 0.41 -8.89
CA VAL A 82 -9.20 1.79 -9.23
C VAL A 82 -8.06 2.65 -9.77
N GLU A 83 -6.80 2.32 -9.46
CA GLU A 83 -5.64 3.00 -10.08
C GLU A 83 -5.47 2.66 -11.57
N CYS A 84 -5.85 1.43 -11.96
CA CYS A 84 -5.75 0.95 -13.34
C CYS A 84 -7.00 1.26 -14.16
N ALA A 85 -8.17 1.24 -13.53
CA ALA A 85 -9.46 1.58 -14.11
C ALA A 85 -10.31 2.29 -13.05
N PRO A 86 -10.24 3.64 -12.95
CA PRO A 86 -11.03 4.41 -12.02
C PRO A 86 -12.52 4.21 -12.24
N ARG A 87 -13.32 4.25 -11.17
CA ARG A 87 -14.78 4.25 -11.29
C ARG A 87 -15.22 5.59 -11.89
N GLU A 88 -15.80 5.57 -13.08
CA GLU A 88 -16.08 6.78 -13.88
C GLU A 88 -16.89 7.83 -13.11
N ASN A 89 -17.90 7.41 -12.36
CA ASN A 89 -18.75 8.31 -11.57
C ASN A 89 -17.99 9.01 -10.44
N VAL A 90 -17.07 8.30 -9.77
CA VAL A 90 -16.22 8.85 -8.70
C VAL A 90 -15.24 9.85 -9.30
N GLU A 91 -14.58 9.47 -10.39
CA GLU A 91 -13.60 10.32 -11.07
C GLU A 91 -14.23 11.60 -11.61
N LEU A 92 -15.38 11.50 -12.29
CA LEU A 92 -16.11 12.67 -12.78
C LEU A 92 -16.54 13.61 -11.64
N THR A 93 -16.90 13.05 -10.48
CA THR A 93 -17.27 13.84 -9.30
C THR A 93 -16.06 14.55 -8.71
N ALA A 94 -14.92 13.85 -8.62
CA ALA A 94 -13.65 14.43 -8.17
C ALA A 94 -13.20 15.58 -9.08
N ILE A 95 -13.18 15.38 -10.40
CA ILE A 95 -12.83 16.41 -11.39
C ILE A 95 -13.73 17.65 -11.25
N ARG A 96 -15.05 17.46 -11.08
CA ARG A 96 -15.98 18.59 -10.88
C ARG A 96 -15.69 19.34 -9.59
N ALA A 97 -15.41 18.63 -8.50
CA ALA A 97 -15.08 19.24 -7.22
C ALA A 97 -13.76 20.02 -7.30
N GLU A 98 -12.73 19.47 -7.94
CA GLU A 98 -11.44 20.13 -8.17
C GLU A 98 -11.63 21.44 -8.96
N ARG A 99 -12.38 21.39 -10.08
CA ARG A 99 -12.67 22.59 -10.87
C ARG A 99 -13.43 23.65 -10.08
N MET A 100 -14.39 23.24 -9.26
CA MET A 100 -15.12 24.16 -8.40
C MET A 100 -14.20 24.83 -7.37
N VAL A 101 -13.27 24.08 -6.77
CA VAL A 101 -12.27 24.63 -5.84
C VAL A 101 -11.35 25.62 -6.53
N ASP A 102 -10.88 25.32 -7.74
CA ASP A 102 -10.02 26.23 -8.50
C ASP A 102 -10.76 27.51 -8.87
N GLU A 103 -12.01 27.43 -9.36
CA GLU A 103 -12.83 28.61 -9.61
C GLU A 103 -13.08 29.44 -8.34
N MET A 104 -13.25 28.80 -7.18
CA MET A 104 -13.40 29.49 -5.90
C MET A 104 -12.12 30.23 -5.52
N ARG A 105 -10.95 29.63 -5.73
CA ARG A 105 -9.64 30.26 -5.49
C ARG A 105 -9.45 31.46 -6.41
N ASP A 106 -9.69 31.30 -7.71
CA ASP A 106 -9.58 32.39 -8.70
C ASP A 106 -10.50 33.56 -8.34
N LYS A 107 -11.75 33.28 -7.96
CA LYS A 107 -12.71 34.32 -7.52
C LYS A 107 -12.24 35.01 -6.25
N ALA A 108 -11.68 34.27 -5.29
CA ALA A 108 -11.19 34.84 -4.04
C ALA A 108 -9.95 35.74 -4.26
N GLU A 109 -9.02 35.33 -5.12
CA GLU A 109 -7.83 36.13 -5.48
C GLU A 109 -8.21 37.44 -6.19
N ASN A 110 -9.19 37.38 -7.10
CA ASN A 110 -9.61 38.54 -7.89
C ASN A 110 -10.66 39.41 -7.17
N ALA A 111 -11.29 38.90 -6.12
CA ALA A 111 -12.20 39.69 -5.32
C ALA A 111 -11.38 40.64 -4.43
N ASN A 112 -11.62 41.95 -4.56
CA ASN A 112 -11.10 42.98 -3.68
C ASN A 112 -11.77 42.92 -2.28
N VAL A 113 -11.67 41.79 -1.58
CA VAL A 113 -12.31 41.60 -0.28
C VAL A 113 -11.54 42.32 0.84
N PHE A 114 -10.25 42.61 0.63
CA PHE A 114 -9.41 43.34 1.58
C PHE A 114 -8.94 44.68 1.01
N LYS A 115 -9.78 45.71 1.08
CA LYS A 115 -9.41 47.13 0.87
C LYS A 115 -9.12 47.88 2.19
N GLY A 116 -8.57 47.18 3.19
CA GLY A 116 -8.16 47.79 4.46
C GLY A 116 -6.87 47.15 4.97
N ASN A 117 -6.01 47.94 5.61
CA ASN A 117 -4.76 47.46 6.21
C ASN A 117 -5.03 46.22 7.06
N ILE A 118 -4.43 45.09 6.70
CA ILE A 118 -4.40 43.90 7.54
C ILE A 118 -3.35 44.15 8.61
N GLU A 119 -3.72 44.88 9.66
CA GLU A 119 -2.96 44.85 10.90
C GLU A 119 -3.18 43.48 11.54
N LYS A 120 -2.15 42.63 11.50
CA LYS A 120 -2.08 41.46 12.37
C LYS A 120 -2.13 41.97 13.80
N ALA A 121 -3.28 41.86 14.46
CA ALA A 121 -3.34 42.00 15.90
C ALA A 121 -2.45 40.89 16.48
N ASN A 122 -1.26 41.27 16.95
CA ASN A 122 -0.41 40.40 17.73
C ASN A 122 -1.18 40.08 19.03
N PHE A 123 -1.82 38.92 19.08
CA PHE A 123 -2.24 38.31 20.32
C PHE A 123 -0.97 37.81 21.03
N MET A 124 -0.29 38.72 21.71
CA MET A 124 0.66 38.39 22.75
C MET A 124 -0.14 38.07 24.01
N SER A 125 -0.05 36.83 24.48
CA SER A 125 -0.28 36.44 25.87
C SER A 125 1.02 35.90 26.45
#